data_AF-A0A830HUA4-F1
#
_entry.id   AF-A0A830HUA4-F1
#
_cell.length_a   1.000
_cell.length_b   1.000
_cell.length_c   1.000
_cell.angle_alpha   90.00
_cell.angle_beta   90.00
_cell.angle_gamma   90.00
#
_symmetry.space_group_name_H-M   'P 1'
#
loop_
_entity.id
_entity.type
_entity.pdbx_description
1 polymer ?
#
loop_
_entity_poly.entity_id
_entity_poly.type
_entity_poly.pdbx_seq_one_letter_code
_entity_poly.pdbx_strand_id
1 'polypeptide(L)'
;MSPNAISFKTSQASTPHILIKPHIFEADMHLEKTQTHAPVACALWKSNQVVDAFQQNEQHAYLNIASHANEDRPAFKLQLNEGNGACFPWHHDNAGGGTTARDRGSRRKITVIVYLSEPPTQGGELVLMPFCKPELERRVTPVVGTVVAFRSECVLHRTLPSFCDKAHNQRTCFTIWLESDDAANAPLSCALPPELLTNLRERRGDDAGAVPYSPMWREFADKLSTSPANRIFARLVYREMFEASLRECFSVGGGETAEKRTRVALAMHEAHMRSASDALREVADALTWVLRQRIEENK
;
A
#
# COMPACT_ATOMS: atom_id res chain seq x y z
N MET A 1 -1.93 -23.32 -0.93
CA MET A 1 -1.45 -21.94 -0.70
C MET A 1 -0.02 -21.99 -0.17
N SER A 2 0.73 -20.91 -0.32
CA SER A 2 2.08 -20.73 0.25
C SER A 2 2.08 -19.56 1.25
N PRO A 3 2.97 -19.54 2.25
CA PRO A 3 3.09 -18.39 3.15
C PRO A 3 3.35 -17.09 2.39
N ASN A 4 2.69 -15.99 2.79
CA ASN A 4 3.00 -14.68 2.24
C ASN A 4 4.40 -14.25 2.71
N ALA A 5 5.24 -13.84 1.76
CA ALA A 5 6.57 -13.36 2.04
C ALA A 5 6.84 -12.04 1.33
N ILE A 6 7.62 -11.18 1.99
CA ILE A 6 8.19 -9.97 1.40
C ILE A 6 9.70 -10.15 1.27
N SER A 7 10.25 -9.88 0.10
CA SER A 7 11.68 -9.94 -0.17
C SER A 7 12.23 -8.53 -0.36
N PHE A 8 13.41 -8.25 0.19
CA PHE A 8 14.08 -6.97 -0.01
C PHE A 8 15.58 -7.14 -0.08
N LYS A 9 16.21 -6.33 -0.93
CA LYS A 9 17.66 -6.24 -1.05
C LYS A 9 18.15 -5.11 -0.16
N THR A 10 19.13 -5.38 0.69
CA THR A 10 19.91 -4.32 1.35
C THR A 10 21.18 -4.09 0.54
N SER A 11 21.74 -2.88 0.58
CA SER A 11 22.99 -2.56 -0.13
C SER A 11 24.19 -3.39 0.33
N GLN A 12 24.09 -4.05 1.49
CA GLN A 12 25.15 -4.82 2.12
C GLN A 12 25.01 -6.34 1.96
N ALA A 13 23.85 -6.85 1.53
CA ALA A 13 23.60 -8.29 1.41
C ALA A 13 23.51 -8.73 -0.06
N SER A 14 24.29 -9.75 -0.44
CA SER A 14 24.22 -10.38 -1.75
C SER A 14 22.93 -11.18 -1.97
N THR A 15 22.27 -11.58 -0.87
CA THR A 15 21.00 -12.30 -0.88
C THR A 15 19.88 -11.43 -0.30
N PRO A 16 18.69 -11.41 -0.91
CA PRO A 16 17.56 -10.66 -0.38
C PRO A 16 17.13 -11.28 0.94
N HIS A 17 16.88 -10.42 1.94
CA HIS A 17 16.23 -10.85 3.16
C HIS A 17 14.75 -11.11 2.86
N ILE A 18 14.24 -12.23 3.38
CA ILE A 18 12.84 -12.62 3.23
C ILE A 18 12.19 -12.59 4.60
N LEU A 19 11.11 -11.81 4.72
CA LEU A 19 10.23 -11.83 5.89
C LEU A 19 8.92 -12.51 5.51
N ILE A 20 8.59 -13.57 6.22
CA ILE A 20 7.31 -14.27 6.10
C ILE A 20 6.32 -13.59 7.04
N LYS A 21 5.15 -13.21 6.51
CA LYS A 21 4.05 -12.69 7.33
C LYS A 21 3.38 -13.85 8.08
N PRO A 22 3.29 -13.79 9.42
CA PRO A 22 2.67 -14.86 10.20
C PRO A 22 1.19 -15.07 9.81
N HIS A 23 0.75 -16.33 9.76
CA HIS A 23 -0.65 -16.75 9.57
C HIS A 23 -1.37 -16.21 8.30
N ILE A 24 -0.60 -15.80 7.29
CA ILE A 24 -1.11 -15.32 6.01
C ILE A 24 -0.61 -16.24 4.91
N PHE A 25 -1.55 -16.76 4.12
CA PHE A 25 -1.29 -17.68 3.03
C PHE A 25 -1.95 -17.18 1.76
N GLU A 26 -1.31 -17.43 0.63
CA GLU A 26 -1.79 -16.96 -0.66
C GLU A 26 -1.66 -18.04 -1.73
N ALA A 27 -2.44 -17.90 -2.79
CA ALA A 27 -2.26 -18.64 -4.04
C ALA A 27 -2.45 -17.71 -5.23
N ASP A 28 -1.48 -17.72 -6.14
CA ASP A 28 -1.51 -16.96 -7.38
C ASP A 28 -2.23 -17.77 -8.47
N MET A 29 -3.17 -17.14 -9.17
CA MET A 29 -3.94 -17.77 -10.25
C MET A 29 -3.12 -18.00 -11.52
N HIS A 30 -1.94 -17.40 -11.67
CA HIS A 30 -1.03 -17.72 -12.77
C HIS A 30 -0.46 -19.13 -12.66
N LEU A 31 -0.52 -19.76 -11.48
CA LEU A 31 -0.04 -21.12 -11.29
C LEU A 31 -1.13 -22.12 -11.70
N GLU A 32 -0.81 -23.01 -12.64
CA GLU A 32 -1.71 -24.07 -13.11
C GLU A 32 -2.31 -24.88 -11.96
N LYS A 33 -1.47 -25.22 -10.96
CA LYS A 33 -1.95 -25.92 -9.76
C LYS A 33 -3.06 -25.16 -9.05
N THR A 34 -2.97 -23.85 -8.91
CA THR A 34 -4.03 -23.04 -8.29
C THR A 34 -5.30 -23.07 -9.12
N GLN A 35 -5.17 -22.93 -10.44
CA GLN A 35 -6.30 -22.94 -11.38
C GLN A 35 -7.09 -24.25 -11.28
N THR A 36 -6.41 -25.39 -11.21
CA THR A 36 -7.04 -26.72 -11.08
C THR A 36 -7.80 -26.87 -9.77
N HIS A 37 -7.30 -26.32 -8.66
CA HIS A 37 -7.93 -26.47 -7.34
C HIS A 37 -9.03 -25.41 -7.07
N ALA A 38 -9.09 -24.34 -7.85
CA ALA A 38 -10.05 -23.25 -7.67
C ALA A 38 -10.75 -22.89 -9.01
N PRO A 39 -11.54 -23.81 -9.60
CA PRO A 39 -12.10 -23.63 -10.94
C PRO A 39 -13.03 -22.43 -11.04
N VAL A 40 -13.79 -22.09 -9.99
CA VAL A 40 -14.65 -20.90 -9.97
C VAL A 40 -13.82 -19.60 -9.98
N ALA A 41 -12.75 -19.54 -9.17
CA ALA A 41 -11.83 -18.40 -9.19
C ALA A 41 -11.09 -18.31 -10.55
N CYS A 42 -10.77 -19.44 -11.16
CA CYS A 42 -10.18 -19.51 -12.50
C CYS A 42 -11.13 -18.96 -13.56
N ALA A 43 -12.41 -19.32 -13.52
CA ALA A 43 -13.41 -18.75 -14.43
C ALA A 43 -13.55 -17.23 -14.26
N LEU A 44 -13.56 -16.75 -13.01
CA LEU A 44 -13.60 -15.31 -12.73
C LEU A 44 -12.34 -14.58 -13.22
N TRP A 45 -11.15 -15.12 -12.94
CA TRP A 45 -9.88 -14.56 -13.42
C TRP A 45 -9.79 -14.54 -14.96
N LYS A 46 -10.43 -15.52 -15.62
CA LYS A 46 -10.56 -15.58 -17.07
C LYS A 46 -11.62 -14.61 -17.64
N SER A 47 -12.45 -14.01 -16.79
CA SER A 47 -13.44 -13.01 -17.19
C SER A 47 -12.80 -11.63 -17.32
N ASN A 48 -13.23 -10.85 -18.31
CA ASN A 48 -12.84 -9.45 -18.47
C ASN A 48 -13.82 -8.46 -17.82
N GLN A 49 -14.92 -8.95 -17.23
CA GLN A 49 -16.00 -8.08 -16.72
C GLN A 49 -15.53 -6.99 -15.75
N VAL A 50 -14.54 -7.27 -14.89
CA VAL A 50 -13.99 -6.27 -13.96
C VAL A 50 -13.20 -5.21 -14.73
N VAL A 51 -12.39 -5.60 -15.71
CA VAL A 51 -11.64 -4.67 -16.57
C VAL A 51 -12.62 -3.81 -17.38
N ASP A 52 -13.59 -4.46 -18.04
CA ASP A 52 -14.61 -3.81 -18.86
C ASP A 52 -15.42 -2.79 -18.05
N ALA A 53 -15.81 -3.11 -16.81
CA ALA A 53 -16.54 -2.19 -15.95
C ALA A 53 -15.75 -0.91 -15.62
N PHE A 54 -14.42 -0.98 -15.50
CA PHE A 54 -13.58 0.20 -15.32
C PHE A 54 -13.34 0.95 -16.63
N GLN A 55 -13.16 0.27 -17.75
CA GLN A 55 -12.88 0.89 -19.05
C GLN A 55 -14.12 1.57 -19.67
N GLN A 56 -15.31 1.00 -19.48
CA GLN A 56 -16.56 1.52 -20.06
C GLN A 56 -17.13 2.73 -19.31
N ASN A 57 -16.64 3.01 -18.10
CA ASN A 57 -17.06 4.19 -17.36
C ASN A 57 -16.19 5.39 -17.76
N GLU A 58 -16.76 6.37 -18.47
CA GLU A 58 -16.05 7.58 -18.92
C GLU A 58 -15.42 8.37 -17.75
N GLN A 59 -16.01 8.32 -16.56
CA GLN A 59 -15.44 8.96 -15.37
C GLN A 59 -14.11 8.34 -14.94
N HIS A 60 -13.81 7.12 -15.41
CA HIS A 60 -12.59 6.38 -15.12
C HIS A 60 -11.57 6.41 -16.25
N ALA A 61 -11.84 7.11 -17.36
CA ALA A 61 -10.93 7.17 -18.51
C ALA A 61 -9.51 7.63 -18.14
N TYR A 62 -9.39 8.52 -17.13
CA TYR A 62 -8.11 8.99 -16.61
C TYR A 62 -7.23 7.90 -15.96
N LEU A 63 -7.80 6.73 -15.64
CA LEU A 63 -7.06 5.60 -15.06
C LEU A 63 -6.25 4.85 -16.13
N ASN A 64 -6.65 4.95 -17.41
CA ASN A 64 -6.03 4.26 -18.54
C ASN A 64 -5.72 2.77 -18.24
N ILE A 65 -6.75 2.02 -17.84
CA ILE A 65 -6.62 0.60 -17.50
C ILE A 65 -6.29 -0.20 -18.76
N ALA A 66 -5.24 -1.02 -18.67
CA ALA A 66 -4.75 -1.84 -19.77
C ALA A 66 -5.80 -2.86 -20.23
N SER A 67 -5.91 -3.03 -21.55
CA SER A 67 -6.69 -4.12 -22.13
C SER A 67 -5.85 -5.39 -22.10
N HIS A 68 -6.23 -6.33 -21.25
CA HIS A 68 -5.49 -7.58 -21.11
C HIS A 68 -5.96 -8.62 -22.15
N ALA A 69 -5.05 -9.06 -23.03
CA ALA A 69 -5.25 -10.26 -23.84
C ALA A 69 -5.14 -11.53 -22.96
N ASN A 70 -5.53 -12.70 -23.48
CA ASN A 70 -5.62 -13.94 -22.71
C ASN A 70 -4.36 -14.34 -21.93
N GLU A 71 -3.17 -13.96 -22.39
CA GLU A 71 -1.88 -14.32 -21.77
C GLU A 71 -1.35 -13.26 -20.80
N ASP A 72 -1.81 -12.02 -20.88
CA ASP A 72 -1.36 -10.88 -20.08
C ASP A 72 -2.39 -10.49 -19.00
N ARG A 73 -3.08 -11.47 -18.41
CA ARG A 73 -4.19 -11.21 -17.47
C ARG A 73 -3.74 -10.45 -16.21
N PRO A 74 -4.64 -9.67 -15.58
CA PRO A 74 -4.31 -8.98 -14.34
C PRO A 74 -3.91 -9.98 -13.25
N ALA A 75 -3.04 -9.53 -12.35
CA ALA A 75 -2.67 -10.32 -11.18
C ALA A 75 -3.91 -10.61 -10.32
N PHE A 76 -4.17 -11.89 -10.07
CA PHE A 76 -5.29 -12.37 -9.26
C PHE A 76 -4.75 -13.30 -8.18
N LYS A 77 -5.05 -12.96 -6.92
CA LYS A 77 -4.53 -13.69 -5.77
C LYS A 77 -5.61 -14.05 -4.79
N LEU A 78 -5.68 -15.32 -4.45
CA LEU A 78 -6.46 -15.83 -3.32
C LEU A 78 -5.66 -15.65 -2.04
N GLN A 79 -6.31 -15.22 -0.97
CA GLN A 79 -5.66 -15.00 0.31
C GLN A 79 -6.51 -15.56 1.46
N LEU A 80 -5.82 -16.27 2.36
CA LEU A 80 -6.32 -16.73 3.65
C LEU A 80 -5.52 -16.04 4.76
N ASN A 81 -6.23 -15.40 5.68
CA ASN A 81 -5.70 -14.95 6.96
C ASN A 81 -6.36 -15.80 8.05
N GLU A 82 -5.56 -16.60 8.76
CA GLU A 82 -6.07 -17.57 9.75
C GLU A 82 -6.49 -16.92 11.08
N GLY A 83 -6.31 -15.61 11.25
CA GLY A 83 -6.48 -14.91 12.51
C GLY A 83 -5.18 -14.83 13.30
N ASN A 84 -5.27 -14.97 14.63
CA ASN A 84 -4.12 -14.93 15.55
C ASN A 84 -3.26 -13.66 15.45
N GLY A 85 -3.87 -12.52 15.15
CA GLY A 85 -3.18 -11.24 15.01
C GLY A 85 -2.56 -11.00 13.63
N ALA A 86 -2.76 -11.90 12.66
CA ALA A 86 -2.28 -11.67 11.29
C ALA A 86 -2.82 -10.37 10.70
N CYS A 87 -1.91 -9.59 10.13
CA CYS A 87 -2.20 -8.25 9.63
C CYS A 87 -1.23 -7.86 8.51
N PHE A 88 -1.46 -6.69 7.90
CA PHE A 88 -0.58 -6.12 6.89
C PHE A 88 -0.16 -4.73 7.35
N PRO A 89 1.16 -4.40 7.35
CA PRO A 89 1.61 -3.08 7.73
C PRO A 89 1.17 -2.04 6.69
N TRP A 90 1.33 -0.75 7.01
CA TRP A 90 1.06 0.32 6.05
C TRP A 90 1.90 0.16 4.77
N HIS A 91 1.24 0.25 3.61
CA HIS A 91 1.88 0.17 2.30
C HIS A 91 1.01 0.76 1.19
N HIS A 92 1.61 0.88 0.01
CA HIS A 92 0.93 1.06 -1.26
C HIS A 92 1.07 -0.25 -2.05
N ASP A 93 0.03 -0.63 -2.78
CA ASP A 93 0.06 -1.85 -3.58
C ASP A 93 0.91 -1.70 -4.84
N ASN A 94 1.04 -0.46 -5.33
CA ASN A 94 2.09 -0.05 -6.23
C ASN A 94 3.12 0.77 -5.46
N ALA A 95 4.21 0.13 -5.03
CA ALA A 95 5.31 0.80 -4.33
C ALA A 95 6.26 1.58 -5.26
N GLY A 96 5.97 1.63 -6.57
CA GLY A 96 6.83 2.24 -7.57
C GLY A 96 7.84 1.25 -8.13
N GLY A 97 9.02 1.78 -8.47
CA GLY A 97 10.10 1.03 -9.10
C GLY A 97 10.08 1.13 -10.62
N GLY A 98 11.14 0.58 -11.23
CA GLY A 98 11.38 0.68 -12.66
C GLY A 98 12.00 2.00 -13.07
N THR A 99 13.33 2.01 -13.23
CA THR A 99 14.09 3.21 -13.62
C THR A 99 14.46 3.24 -15.11
N THR A 100 14.04 2.23 -15.86
CA THR A 100 14.44 2.06 -17.27
C THR A 100 13.26 1.54 -18.10
N ALA A 101 13.33 1.66 -19.43
CA ALA A 101 12.31 1.09 -20.30
C ALA A 101 12.17 -0.45 -20.18
N ARG A 102 13.20 -1.15 -19.66
CA ARG A 102 13.22 -2.62 -19.49
C ARG A 102 12.76 -3.09 -18.12
N ASP A 103 12.92 -2.26 -17.08
CA ASP A 103 12.36 -2.48 -15.75
C ASP A 103 11.27 -1.44 -15.55
N ARG A 104 10.01 -1.82 -15.77
CA ARG A 104 8.86 -0.92 -15.64
C ARG A 104 8.28 -0.89 -14.21
N GLY A 105 8.88 -1.64 -13.27
CA GLY A 105 8.38 -1.75 -11.91
C GLY A 105 6.94 -2.27 -11.84
N SER A 106 6.23 -1.94 -10.76
CA SER A 106 4.82 -2.30 -10.62
C SER A 106 3.92 -1.41 -11.49
N ARG A 107 3.04 -2.02 -12.29
CA ARG A 107 2.06 -1.32 -13.15
C ARG A 107 0.65 -1.26 -12.54
N ARG A 108 0.49 -1.69 -11.28
CA ARG A 108 -0.81 -1.76 -10.62
C ARG A 108 -1.40 -0.36 -10.49
N LYS A 109 -2.63 -0.19 -10.96
CA LYS A 109 -3.36 1.07 -10.98
C LYS A 109 -4.57 1.05 -10.06
N ILE A 110 -5.35 -0.03 -10.10
CA ILE A 110 -6.47 -0.24 -9.19
C ILE A 110 -6.28 -1.57 -8.48
N THR A 111 -6.49 -1.55 -7.17
CA THR A 111 -6.61 -2.74 -6.34
C THR A 111 -8.08 -2.97 -6.10
N VAL A 112 -8.56 -4.18 -6.41
CA VAL A 112 -9.93 -4.63 -6.12
C VAL A 112 -9.85 -5.80 -5.16
N ILE A 113 -10.43 -5.66 -3.96
CA ILE A 113 -10.50 -6.70 -2.94
C ILE A 113 -11.95 -7.13 -2.79
N VAL A 114 -12.19 -8.44 -2.81
CA VAL A 114 -13.51 -9.03 -2.56
C VAL A 114 -13.42 -9.99 -1.38
N TYR A 115 -14.25 -9.76 -0.38
CA TYR A 115 -14.32 -10.55 0.85
C TYR A 115 -15.25 -11.75 0.70
N LEU A 116 -14.81 -12.92 1.16
CA LEU A 116 -15.46 -14.21 0.88
C LEU A 116 -15.95 -14.97 2.12
N SER A 117 -15.65 -14.48 3.32
CA SER A 117 -16.00 -15.12 4.58
C SER A 117 -16.80 -14.19 5.47
N GLU A 118 -17.43 -14.77 6.49
CA GLU A 118 -17.84 -14.01 7.67
C GLU A 118 -16.64 -13.26 8.25
N PRO A 119 -16.86 -12.07 8.84
CA PRO A 119 -15.77 -11.30 9.39
C PRO A 119 -15.12 -12.02 10.58
N PRO A 120 -13.84 -11.70 10.87
CA PRO A 120 -13.18 -12.07 12.11
C PRO A 120 -14.00 -11.64 13.34
N THR A 121 -13.80 -12.33 14.47
CA THR A 121 -14.45 -11.94 15.74
C THR A 121 -13.92 -10.60 16.23
N GLN A 122 -12.67 -10.28 15.91
CA GLN A 122 -12.08 -8.97 16.16
C GLN A 122 -11.11 -8.59 15.03
N GLY A 123 -11.19 -7.33 14.60
CA GLY A 123 -10.20 -6.73 13.72
C GLY A 123 -10.30 -7.21 12.26
N GLY A 124 -9.17 -7.24 11.56
CA GLY A 124 -9.10 -7.65 10.15
C GLY A 124 -9.64 -6.63 9.14
N GLU A 125 -10.06 -5.46 9.59
CA GLU A 125 -10.52 -4.36 8.74
C GLU A 125 -9.39 -3.84 7.85
N LEU A 126 -9.77 -3.47 6.62
CA LEU A 126 -8.92 -2.67 5.75
C LEU A 126 -9.06 -1.20 6.14
N VAL A 127 -7.95 -0.54 6.45
CA VAL A 127 -7.91 0.90 6.70
C VAL A 127 -7.30 1.59 5.49
N LEU A 128 -8.05 2.51 4.89
CA LEU A 128 -7.64 3.37 3.79
C LEU A 128 -7.36 4.77 4.33
N MET A 129 -6.16 5.29 4.04
CA MET A 129 -5.70 6.60 4.47
C MET A 129 -5.31 7.43 3.25
N PRO A 130 -6.21 8.26 2.71
CA PRO A 130 -5.82 9.24 1.70
C PRO A 130 -4.78 10.20 2.28
N PHE A 131 -3.75 10.52 1.51
CA PHE A 131 -2.55 11.18 2.05
C PHE A 131 -2.87 12.58 2.62
N CYS A 132 -2.44 12.81 3.86
CA CYS A 132 -2.72 13.97 4.71
C CYS A 132 -4.21 14.31 4.84
N LYS A 133 -5.13 13.34 4.73
CA LYS A 133 -6.59 13.55 4.81
C LYS A 133 -7.23 12.64 5.87
N PRO A 134 -6.92 12.84 7.17
CA PRO A 134 -7.46 11.99 8.24
C PRO A 134 -9.01 12.00 8.28
N GLU A 135 -9.65 13.10 7.89
CA GLU A 135 -11.11 13.21 7.76
C GLU A 135 -11.72 12.24 6.74
N LEU A 136 -10.90 11.77 5.79
CA LEU A 136 -11.28 10.80 4.75
C LEU A 136 -10.80 9.39 5.08
N GLU A 137 -10.28 9.12 6.29
CA GLU A 137 -9.97 7.75 6.71
C GLU A 137 -11.24 6.89 6.58
N ARG A 138 -11.08 5.71 5.99
CA ARG A 138 -12.15 4.71 5.88
C ARG A 138 -11.68 3.39 6.43
N ARG A 139 -12.49 2.78 7.29
CA ARG A 139 -12.33 1.42 7.78
C ARG A 139 -13.39 0.55 7.15
N VAL A 140 -12.96 -0.52 6.48
CA VAL A 140 -13.86 -1.46 5.82
C VAL A 140 -13.80 -2.80 6.54
N THR A 141 -14.91 -3.16 7.17
CA THR A 141 -15.10 -4.48 7.77
C THR A 141 -15.16 -5.55 6.66
N PRO A 142 -14.44 -6.68 6.82
CA PRO A 142 -14.32 -7.70 5.77
C PRO A 142 -15.55 -8.62 5.71
N VAL A 143 -16.73 -8.07 5.45
CA VAL A 143 -17.99 -8.83 5.36
C VAL A 143 -18.09 -9.50 3.98
N VAL A 144 -18.54 -10.75 3.94
CA VAL A 144 -18.76 -11.50 2.69
C VAL A 144 -19.54 -10.68 1.64
N GLY A 145 -19.07 -10.71 0.40
CA GLY A 145 -19.67 -9.95 -0.71
C GLY A 145 -19.29 -8.47 -0.76
N THR A 146 -18.57 -7.95 0.24
CA THR A 146 -18.04 -6.59 0.18
C THR A 146 -16.94 -6.49 -0.85
N VAL A 147 -17.05 -5.51 -1.75
CA VAL A 147 -16.06 -5.16 -2.75
C VAL A 147 -15.45 -3.80 -2.41
N VAL A 148 -14.12 -3.72 -2.39
CA VAL A 148 -13.39 -2.47 -2.21
C VAL A 148 -12.49 -2.25 -3.41
N ALA A 149 -12.58 -1.08 -4.04
CA ALA A 149 -11.67 -0.65 -5.09
C ALA A 149 -10.98 0.66 -4.70
N PHE A 150 -9.66 0.72 -4.88
CA PHE A 150 -8.88 1.94 -4.61
C PHE A 150 -7.64 2.04 -5.51
N ARG A 151 -7.09 3.25 -5.62
CA ARG A 151 -5.89 3.51 -6.42
C ARG A 151 -4.65 2.93 -5.76
N SER A 152 -4.03 1.96 -6.43
CA SER A 152 -2.88 1.19 -5.92
C SER A 152 -1.66 2.06 -5.61
N GLU A 153 -1.51 3.16 -6.35
CA GLU A 153 -0.33 4.04 -6.30
C GLU A 153 -0.51 5.28 -5.41
N CYS A 154 -1.73 5.61 -4.98
CA CYS A 154 -2.01 6.83 -4.21
C CYS A 154 -2.58 6.56 -2.81
N VAL A 155 -3.27 5.43 -2.61
CA VAL A 155 -3.96 5.16 -1.36
C VAL A 155 -3.08 4.32 -0.45
N LEU A 156 -2.57 4.98 0.60
CA LEU A 156 -1.88 4.32 1.70
C LEU A 156 -2.91 3.49 2.47
N HIS A 157 -2.60 2.22 2.74
CA HIS A 157 -3.53 1.35 3.44
C HIS A 157 -2.82 0.30 4.28
N ARG A 158 -3.57 -0.26 5.24
CA ARG A 158 -3.15 -1.39 6.06
C ARG A 158 -4.33 -2.30 6.36
N THR A 159 -4.03 -3.51 6.83
CA THR A 159 -5.07 -4.41 7.38
C THR A 159 -4.82 -4.54 8.87
N LEU A 160 -5.85 -4.31 9.70
CA LEU A 160 -5.75 -4.45 11.15
C LEU A 160 -5.50 -5.92 11.55
N PRO A 161 -4.86 -6.16 12.72
CA PRO A 161 -4.75 -7.50 13.30
C PRO A 161 -6.09 -8.23 13.34
N SER A 162 -6.14 -9.42 12.74
CA SER A 162 -7.34 -10.26 12.69
C SER A 162 -7.29 -11.32 13.78
N PHE A 163 -8.36 -11.49 14.54
CA PHE A 163 -8.53 -12.57 15.52
C PHE A 163 -9.80 -13.35 15.22
N CYS A 164 -9.70 -14.66 15.24
CA CYS A 164 -10.76 -15.57 14.83
C CYS A 164 -10.83 -16.73 15.82
N ASP A 165 -12.01 -16.99 16.38
CA ASP A 165 -12.20 -18.08 17.34
C ASP A 165 -12.64 -19.38 16.68
N LYS A 166 -13.07 -19.31 15.41
CA LYS A 166 -13.57 -20.44 14.62
C LYS A 166 -13.02 -20.39 13.21
N ALA A 167 -12.87 -21.56 12.60
CA ALA A 167 -12.33 -21.69 11.24
C ALA A 167 -13.13 -20.91 10.19
N HIS A 168 -14.47 -20.84 10.30
CA HIS A 168 -15.30 -20.09 9.34
C HIS A 168 -15.21 -18.56 9.49
N ASN A 169 -14.61 -18.06 10.57
CA ASN A 169 -14.33 -16.63 10.76
C ASN A 169 -12.95 -16.22 10.24
N GLN A 170 -12.17 -17.15 9.66
CA GLN A 170 -10.90 -16.81 9.03
C GLN A 170 -11.14 -15.87 7.85
N ARG A 171 -10.42 -14.75 7.81
CA ARG A 171 -10.60 -13.72 6.78
C ARG A 171 -10.08 -14.25 5.45
N THR A 172 -11.00 -14.53 4.54
CA THR A 172 -10.69 -14.91 3.16
C THR A 172 -11.09 -13.81 2.19
N CYS A 173 -10.22 -13.55 1.22
CA CYS A 173 -10.49 -12.61 0.15
C CYS A 173 -9.76 -13.04 -1.12
N PHE A 174 -10.19 -12.52 -2.25
CA PHE A 174 -9.33 -12.43 -3.43
C PHE A 174 -9.04 -10.98 -3.77
N THR A 175 -7.87 -10.76 -4.37
CA THR A 175 -7.44 -9.45 -4.85
C THR A 175 -7.15 -9.51 -6.33
N ILE A 176 -7.67 -8.55 -7.08
CA ILE A 176 -7.38 -8.31 -8.50
C ILE A 176 -6.63 -6.99 -8.59
N TRP A 177 -5.47 -6.97 -9.22
CA TRP A 177 -4.77 -5.74 -9.55
C TRP A 177 -4.93 -5.44 -11.02
N LEU A 178 -5.70 -4.39 -11.33
CA LEU A 178 -5.80 -3.87 -12.68
C LEU A 178 -4.57 -3.02 -12.97
N GLU A 179 -3.93 -3.28 -14.12
CA GLU A 179 -2.74 -2.55 -14.52
C GLU A 179 -3.10 -1.42 -15.49
N SER A 180 -2.18 -0.47 -15.64
CA SER A 180 -2.26 0.56 -16.68
C SER A 180 -1.12 0.38 -17.68
N ASP A 181 -1.40 0.68 -18.95
CA ASP A 181 -0.39 0.69 -20.02
C ASP A 181 0.50 1.93 -19.96
N ASP A 182 0.06 2.97 -19.26
CA ASP A 182 0.92 4.09 -18.92
C ASP A 182 2.05 3.60 -18.02
N ALA A 183 3.19 4.29 -18.11
CA ALA A 183 4.16 4.20 -17.04
C ALA A 183 3.50 4.76 -15.76
N ALA A 184 2.83 3.91 -14.98
CA ALA A 184 2.25 4.25 -13.68
C ALA A 184 3.29 4.86 -12.71
N ASN A 185 4.57 4.65 -13.03
CA ASN A 185 5.74 5.20 -12.36
C ASN A 185 6.53 6.20 -13.23
N ALA A 186 5.92 6.77 -14.29
CA ALA A 186 6.57 7.72 -15.17
C ALA A 186 7.19 8.85 -14.36
N PRO A 187 8.39 9.35 -14.74
CA PRO A 187 9.04 10.45 -14.04
C PRO A 187 8.13 11.66 -13.82
N LEU A 188 7.25 11.97 -14.78
CA LEU A 188 6.24 13.04 -14.70
C LEU A 188 5.13 12.76 -13.67
N SER A 189 4.69 11.52 -13.52
CA SER A 189 3.65 11.13 -12.55
C SER A 189 4.19 11.10 -11.10
N CYS A 190 5.50 10.96 -10.94
CA CYS A 190 6.20 10.98 -9.66
C CYS A 190 7.00 12.28 -9.45
N ALA A 191 6.93 13.25 -10.37
CA ALA A 191 7.64 14.50 -10.27
C ALA A 191 7.08 15.32 -9.12
N LEU A 192 7.97 15.88 -8.32
CA LEU A 192 7.59 16.91 -7.36
C LEU A 192 7.22 18.18 -8.15
N PRO A 193 6.15 18.90 -7.77
CA PRO A 193 5.79 20.15 -8.42
C PRO A 193 6.97 21.13 -8.41
N PRO A 194 7.28 21.82 -9.53
CA PRO A 194 8.41 22.76 -9.61
C PRO A 194 8.40 23.83 -8.50
N GLU A 195 7.22 24.22 -8.03
CA GLU A 195 7.02 25.18 -6.95
C GLU A 195 7.65 24.70 -5.63
N LEU A 196 7.65 23.39 -5.37
CA LEU A 196 8.31 22.81 -4.19
C LEU A 196 9.83 22.99 -4.26
N LEU A 197 10.42 22.80 -5.44
CA LEU A 197 11.86 22.91 -5.66
C LEU A 197 12.35 24.35 -5.54
N THR A 198 11.54 25.32 -5.98
CA THR A 198 11.82 26.76 -5.84
C THR A 198 11.72 27.20 -4.38
N ASN A 199 10.66 26.80 -3.67
CA ASN A 199 10.45 27.22 -2.28
C ASN A 199 11.45 26.60 -1.28
N LEU A 200 11.91 25.37 -1.50
CA LEU A 200 13.00 24.77 -0.71
C LEU A 200 14.33 25.52 -0.88
N ARG A 201 14.55 26.15 -2.04
CA ARG A 201 15.75 26.94 -2.31
C ARG A 201 15.67 28.31 -1.65
N GLU A 202 14.51 28.96 -1.68
CA GLU A 202 14.29 30.29 -1.10
C GLU A 202 14.31 30.27 0.44
N ARG A 203 13.78 29.22 1.08
CA ARG A 203 13.77 29.08 2.55
C ARG A 203 15.12 28.76 3.18
N ARG A 204 16.11 28.30 2.41
CA ARG A 204 17.49 28.17 2.91
C ARG A 204 18.19 29.53 3.07
N GLY A 205 17.58 30.62 2.58
CA GLY A 205 18.12 31.97 2.65
C GLY A 205 17.93 32.66 3.99
N ASP A 206 16.80 32.47 4.68
CA ASP A 206 16.42 33.28 5.85
C ASP A 206 15.77 32.42 6.96
N ASP A 207 16.36 32.46 8.17
CA ASP A 207 15.90 31.89 9.45
C ASP A 207 15.50 30.40 9.51
N ALA A 208 16.48 29.55 9.82
CA ALA A 208 16.38 28.10 10.05
C ALA A 208 15.66 27.68 11.36
N GLY A 209 14.64 28.41 11.80
CA GLY A 209 14.05 28.25 13.14
C GLY A 209 12.76 27.43 13.26
N ALA A 210 11.88 27.46 12.25
CA ALA A 210 10.63 26.72 12.26
C ALA A 210 10.05 26.71 10.85
N VAL A 211 9.49 25.59 10.38
CA VAL A 211 8.67 25.59 9.16
C VAL A 211 7.43 26.43 9.47
N PRO A 212 7.28 27.66 8.93
CA PRO A 212 6.13 28.48 9.29
C PRO A 212 4.88 27.83 8.71
N TYR A 213 3.79 27.88 9.49
CA TYR A 213 2.47 27.59 8.97
C TYR A 213 2.26 28.38 7.67
N SER A 214 2.00 27.67 6.58
CA SER A 214 1.67 28.30 5.32
C SER A 214 0.49 27.56 4.67
N PRO A 215 -0.56 28.26 4.23
CA PRO A 215 -1.63 27.68 3.40
C PRO A 215 -1.10 26.86 2.22
N MET A 216 0.08 27.22 1.72
CA MET A 216 0.83 26.49 0.70
C MET A 216 1.05 25.01 1.05
N TRP A 217 1.39 24.69 2.31
CA TRP A 217 1.63 23.29 2.70
C TRP A 217 0.36 22.45 2.71
N ARG A 218 -0.79 23.06 3.02
CA ARG A 218 -2.10 22.40 2.91
C ARG A 218 -2.47 22.14 1.45
N GLU A 219 -2.29 23.14 0.58
CA GLU A 219 -2.54 22.98 -0.86
C GLU A 219 -1.61 21.92 -1.47
N PHE A 220 -0.34 21.91 -1.07
CA PHE A 220 0.61 20.91 -1.52
C PHE A 220 0.23 19.51 -1.05
N ALA A 221 -0.18 19.34 0.21
CA ALA A 221 -0.70 18.08 0.74
C ALA A 221 -1.95 17.62 -0.04
N ASP A 222 -2.82 18.55 -0.44
CA ASP A 222 -4.02 18.24 -1.22
C ASP A 222 -3.68 17.76 -2.63
N LYS A 223 -2.73 18.41 -3.31
CA LYS A 223 -2.20 17.94 -4.60
C LYS A 223 -1.54 16.56 -4.48
N LEU A 224 -0.82 16.30 -3.39
CA LEU A 224 -0.22 14.99 -3.12
C LEU A 224 -1.27 13.90 -2.82
N SER A 225 -2.42 14.26 -2.24
CA SER A 225 -3.47 13.29 -1.87
C SER A 225 -3.96 12.44 -3.04
N THR A 226 -3.90 12.97 -4.26
CA THR A 226 -4.29 12.27 -5.49
C THR A 226 -3.10 11.90 -6.38
N SER A 227 -1.87 12.23 -5.98
CA SER A 227 -0.66 12.03 -6.77
C SER A 227 0.15 10.80 -6.30
N PRO A 228 0.65 9.96 -7.22
CA PRO A 228 1.55 8.86 -6.88
C PRO A 228 2.86 9.31 -6.21
N ALA A 229 3.22 10.61 -6.31
CA ALA A 229 4.37 11.20 -5.65
C ALA A 229 4.27 11.13 -4.11
N ASN A 230 3.07 10.97 -3.55
CA ASN A 230 2.90 10.86 -2.11
C ASN A 230 3.65 9.67 -1.48
N ARG A 231 3.94 8.63 -2.27
CA ARG A 231 4.70 7.44 -1.86
C ARG A 231 6.11 7.77 -1.38
N ILE A 232 6.69 8.86 -1.91
CA ILE A 232 8.01 9.37 -1.51
C ILE A 232 7.98 9.84 -0.05
N PHE A 233 6.87 10.45 0.38
CA PHE A 233 6.74 11.06 1.70
C PHE A 233 6.00 10.18 2.70
N ALA A 234 5.17 9.23 2.26
CA ALA A 234 4.26 8.49 3.12
C ALA A 234 4.95 7.86 4.33
N ARG A 235 6.09 7.19 4.14
CA ARG A 235 6.80 6.57 5.27
C ARG A 235 7.44 7.59 6.22
N LEU A 236 7.80 8.77 5.73
CA LEU A 236 8.34 9.87 6.54
C LEU A 236 7.23 10.56 7.35
N VAL A 237 6.14 10.93 6.69
CA VAL A 237 5.01 11.66 7.27
C VAL A 237 4.23 10.82 8.28
N TYR A 238 4.09 9.52 8.03
CA TYR A 238 3.35 8.59 8.87
C TYR A 238 4.26 7.67 9.67
N ARG A 239 5.47 8.14 10.02
CA ARG A 239 6.54 7.33 10.62
C ARG A 239 6.04 6.44 11.76
N GLU A 240 5.40 7.03 12.76
CA GLU A 240 4.94 6.35 13.97
C GLU A 240 3.88 5.29 13.63
N MET A 241 3.00 5.58 12.67
CA MET A 241 1.98 4.64 12.21
C MET A 241 2.60 3.44 11.50
N PHE A 242 3.60 3.67 10.63
CA PHE A 242 4.36 2.60 10.00
C PHE A 242 5.05 1.72 11.05
N GLU A 243 5.76 2.33 12.00
CA GLU A 243 6.47 1.60 13.05
C GLU A 243 5.51 0.73 13.88
N ALA A 244 4.39 1.30 14.35
CA ALA A 244 3.38 0.57 15.11
C ALA A 244 2.82 -0.62 14.31
N SER A 245 2.48 -0.40 13.03
CA SER A 245 1.95 -1.47 12.18
C SER A 245 2.95 -2.60 11.89
N LEU A 246 4.25 -2.30 11.83
CA LEU A 246 5.30 -3.31 11.66
C LEU A 246 5.46 -4.14 12.93
N ARG A 247 5.37 -3.52 14.11
CA ARG A 247 5.39 -4.22 15.40
C ARG A 247 4.20 -5.18 15.47
N GLU A 248 2.99 -4.67 15.25
CA GLU A 248 1.76 -5.47 15.23
C GLU A 248 1.87 -6.66 14.26
N CYS A 249 2.42 -6.47 13.06
CA CYS A 249 2.50 -7.51 12.04
C CYS A 249 3.51 -8.61 12.37
N PHE A 250 4.69 -8.28 12.89
CA PHE A 250 5.80 -9.22 12.98
C PHE A 250 6.05 -9.77 14.38
N SER A 251 5.47 -9.19 15.43
CA SER A 251 5.56 -9.70 16.80
C SER A 251 4.64 -10.89 17.08
N VAL A 252 3.77 -11.25 16.13
CA VAL A 252 2.83 -12.37 16.24
C VAL A 252 3.56 -13.71 16.42
N GLY A 253 3.02 -14.56 17.29
CA GLY A 253 3.50 -15.92 17.58
C GLY A 253 4.51 -16.04 18.72
N GLY A 254 5.05 -14.91 19.21
CA GLY A 254 5.97 -14.88 20.35
C GLY A 254 7.34 -15.57 20.12
N GLY A 255 8.20 -15.51 21.13
CA GLY A 255 9.51 -16.15 21.14
C GLY A 255 10.57 -15.51 20.24
N GLU A 256 11.78 -16.07 20.26
CA GLU A 256 12.98 -15.55 19.59
C GLU A 256 12.77 -15.31 18.08
N THR A 257 11.95 -16.13 17.43
CA THR A 257 11.67 -15.98 15.99
C THR A 257 10.82 -14.74 15.70
N ALA A 258 9.81 -14.44 16.52
CA ALA A 258 9.00 -13.23 16.36
C ALA A 258 9.82 -11.97 16.64
N GLU A 259 10.63 -11.98 17.70
CA GLU A 259 11.54 -10.87 18.03
C GLU A 259 12.53 -10.59 16.90
N LYS A 260 13.12 -11.64 16.32
CA LYS A 260 14.03 -11.51 15.18
C LYS A 260 13.33 -10.89 13.96
N ARG A 261 12.12 -11.37 13.60
CA ARG A 261 11.35 -10.80 12.48
C ARG A 261 11.03 -9.33 12.70
N THR A 262 10.52 -8.97 13.87
CA THR A 262 10.19 -7.58 14.22
C THR A 262 11.42 -6.68 14.16
N ARG A 263 12.55 -7.12 14.74
CA ARG A 263 13.80 -6.36 14.70
C ARG A 263 14.27 -6.12 13.27
N VAL A 264 14.21 -7.12 12.40
CA VAL A 264 14.57 -6.96 10.98
C VAL A 264 13.62 -5.97 10.29
N ALA A 265 12.30 -6.11 10.48
CA ALA A 265 11.32 -5.21 9.89
C ALA A 265 11.52 -3.74 10.32
N LEU A 266 11.80 -3.50 11.61
CA LEU A 266 12.09 -2.17 12.14
C LEU A 266 13.43 -1.62 11.67
N ALA A 267 14.47 -2.45 11.60
CA ALA A 267 15.77 -2.05 11.06
C ALA A 267 15.65 -1.59 9.60
N MET A 268 14.79 -2.22 8.79
CA MET A 268 14.50 -1.77 7.42
C MET A 268 13.77 -0.43 7.38
N HIS A 269 12.75 -0.25 8.23
CA HIS A 269 12.05 1.02 8.34
C HIS A 269 13.04 2.14 8.65
N GLU A 270 13.87 1.95 9.67
CA GLU A 270 14.90 2.90 10.08
C GLU A 270 15.97 3.14 9.00
N ALA A 271 16.37 2.11 8.24
CA ALA A 271 17.28 2.28 7.11
C ALA A 271 16.66 3.16 6.01
N HIS A 272 15.37 2.98 5.70
CA HIS A 272 14.66 3.86 4.78
C HIS A 272 14.61 5.30 5.29
N MET A 273 14.27 5.50 6.57
CA MET A 273 14.24 6.83 7.19
C MET A 273 15.60 7.53 7.08
N ARG A 274 16.70 6.80 7.33
CA ARG A 274 18.06 7.34 7.20
C ARG A 274 18.47 7.67 5.78
N SER A 275 17.92 6.96 4.77
CA SER A 275 18.26 7.19 3.36
C SER A 275 17.64 8.46 2.76
N ALA A 276 16.63 9.05 3.43
CA ALA A 276 16.03 10.30 2.99
C ALA A 276 17.00 11.47 3.17
N SER A 277 17.14 12.30 2.13
CA SER A 277 17.93 13.53 2.16
C SER A 277 17.32 14.58 3.09
N ASP A 278 18.14 15.53 3.56
CA ASP A 278 17.67 16.60 4.46
C ASP A 278 16.52 17.41 3.84
N ALA A 279 16.59 17.69 2.54
CA ALA A 279 15.52 18.38 1.82
C ALA A 279 14.19 17.61 1.82
N LEU A 280 14.24 16.28 1.68
CA LEU A 280 13.02 15.45 1.76
C LEU A 280 12.46 15.41 3.18
N ARG A 281 13.33 15.40 4.20
CA ARG A 281 12.92 15.44 5.61
C ARG A 281 12.24 16.74 5.97
N GLU A 282 12.78 17.87 5.52
CA GLU A 282 12.19 19.20 5.74
C GLU A 282 10.75 19.29 5.18
N VAL A 283 10.54 18.78 3.96
CA VAL A 283 9.18 18.70 3.38
C VAL A 283 8.29 17.75 4.16
N ALA A 284 8.81 16.59 4.57
CA ALA A 284 8.03 15.62 5.34
C ALA A 284 7.63 16.17 6.72
N ASP A 285 8.49 16.95 7.37
CA ASP A 285 8.17 17.61 8.64
C ASP A 285 7.04 18.63 8.47
N ALA A 286 7.08 19.42 7.39
CA ALA A 286 6.00 20.34 7.02
C ALA A 286 4.66 19.61 6.79
N LEU A 287 4.69 18.49 6.06
CA LEU A 287 3.50 17.66 5.80
C LEU A 287 3.00 16.96 7.07
N THR A 288 3.89 16.53 7.95
CA THR A 288 3.55 15.96 9.26
C THR A 288 2.85 16.99 10.14
N TRP A 289 3.33 18.23 10.11
CA TRP A 289 2.66 19.34 10.77
C TRP A 289 1.23 19.54 10.20
N VAL A 290 1.05 19.56 8.88
CA VAL A 290 -0.29 19.64 8.25
C VAL A 290 -1.20 18.50 8.69
N LEU A 291 -0.69 17.26 8.70
CA LEU A 291 -1.45 16.09 9.16
C LEU A 291 -1.92 16.25 10.61
N ARG A 292 -1.05 16.69 11.52
CA ARG A 292 -1.40 16.90 12.93
C ARG A 292 -2.50 17.94 13.11
N GLN A 293 -2.41 19.05 12.38
CA GLN A 293 -3.45 20.08 12.43
C GLN A 293 -4.80 19.56 11.94
N ARG A 294 -4.82 18.80 10.84
CA ARG A 294 -6.07 18.18 10.37
C ARG A 294 -6.61 17.17 11.37
N ILE A 295 -5.76 16.41 12.07
CA ILE A 295 -6.21 15.51 13.14
C ILE A 295 -6.85 16.31 14.28
N GLU A 296 -6.27 17.44 14.68
CA GLU A 296 -6.81 18.31 15.73
C GLU A 296 -8.15 18.94 15.32
N GLU A 297 -8.28 19.39 14.07
CA GLU A 297 -9.51 19.95 13.51
C GLU A 297 -10.68 18.95 13.43
N ASN A 298 -10.40 17.65 13.43
CA ASN A 298 -11.39 16.57 13.33
C ASN A 298 -11.78 15.94 14.67
N LYS A 299 -11.22 16.41 15.80
CA LYS A 299 -11.59 15.98 17.15
C LYS A 299 -12.72 16.81 17.71
#